data_AF-A0A9D4LHG9-F1
#
_entry.id   AF-A0A9D4LHG9-F1
#
_cell.length_a   1.000
_cell.length_b   1.000
_cell.length_c   1.000
_cell.angle_alpha   90.00
_cell.angle_beta   90.00
_cell.angle_gamma   90.00
#
_symmetry.space_group_name_H-M   'P 1'
#
loop_
_entity.id
_entity.type
_entity.pdbx_description
1 polymer ?
#
loop_
_entity_poly.entity_id
_entity_poly.type
_entity_poly.pdbx_seq_one_letter_code
_entity_poly.pdbx_strand_id
1 'polypeptide(L)'
;MVDELQCYINEKLVNDMVPLQRWRGNESRFPKVAVVARRVPATSVPSERVFSSNGLMLSKIRNILSSGIVDAIIFLNKNRINFIDVDEDEA
;
A
#
# COMPACT_ATOMS: atom_id res chain seq x y z
N MET A 1 -14.90 -0.19 25.54
CA MET A 1 -14.55 -0.10 24.10
C MET A 1 -13.98 1.27 23.72
N VAL A 2 -13.83 2.20 24.67
CA VAL A 2 -13.30 3.56 24.47
C VAL A 2 -11.80 3.65 24.82
N ASP A 3 -11.21 2.59 25.39
CA ASP A 3 -9.90 2.66 26.05
C ASP A 3 -8.69 2.63 25.12
N GLU A 4 -8.76 1.89 24.01
CA GLU A 4 -7.61 1.66 23.13
C GLU A 4 -7.13 2.96 22.45
N LEU A 5 -8.08 3.75 21.91
CA LEU A 5 -7.78 5.00 21.21
C LEU A 5 -7.28 6.07 22.21
N GLN A 6 -7.88 6.13 23.40
CA GLN A 6 -7.48 7.07 24.45
C GLN A 6 -6.08 6.75 24.97
N CYS A 7 -5.75 5.47 25.14
CA CYS A 7 -4.40 5.02 25.49
C CYS A 7 -3.36 5.37 24.41
N TYR A 8 -3.73 5.33 23.13
CA TYR A 8 -2.84 5.75 22.04
C TYR A 8 -2.62 7.26 22.01
N ILE A 9 -3.68 8.06 22.17
CA ILE A 9 -3.61 9.53 22.14
C ILE A 9 -2.77 10.07 23.31
N ASN A 10 -2.87 9.45 24.49
CA ASN A 10 -2.08 9.83 25.66
C ASN A 10 -0.65 9.27 25.66
N GLU A 11 -0.29 8.39 24.71
CA GLU A 11 1.05 7.82 24.65
C GLU A 11 2.04 8.80 24.00
N LYS A 12 3.22 8.92 24.60
CA LYS A 12 4.31 9.72 24.03
C LYS A 12 4.88 9.00 22.81
N LEU A 13 4.57 9.51 21.62
CA LEU A 13 5.08 8.99 20.36
C LEU A 13 6.57 9.31 20.21
N VAL A 14 7.44 8.32 20.37
CA VAL A 14 8.84 8.40 19.94
C VAL A 14 8.89 8.34 18.40
N ASN A 15 9.53 9.32 17.76
CA ASN A 15 9.54 9.53 16.30
C ASN A 15 10.63 8.73 15.55
N ASP A 16 11.42 7.92 16.26
CA ASP A 16 12.65 7.36 15.69
C ASP A 16 12.44 6.06 14.89
N MET A 17 11.21 5.55 14.78
CA MET A 17 10.90 4.29 14.08
C MET A 17 9.93 4.46 12.92
N VAL A 18 10.11 3.62 11.89
CA VAL A 18 9.19 3.52 10.75
C VAL A 18 7.78 3.17 11.25
N PRO A 19 6.75 3.99 10.94
CA PRO A 19 5.40 3.82 11.50
C PRO A 19 4.80 2.42 11.32
N LEU A 20 5.01 1.81 10.16
CA LEU A 20 4.54 0.45 9.86
C LEU A 20 5.18 -0.62 10.75
N GLN A 21 6.47 -0.49 11.07
CA GLN A 21 7.17 -1.43 11.95
C GLN A 21 6.68 -1.29 13.39
N ARG A 22 6.42 -0.05 13.83
CA ARG A 22 5.83 0.22 15.15
C ARG A 22 4.46 -0.45 15.29
N TRP A 23 3.57 -0.29 14.31
CA TRP A 23 2.25 -0.94 14.35
C TRP A 23 2.31 -2.46 14.21
N ARG A 24 3.36 -3.02 13.62
CA ARG A 24 3.62 -4.47 13.64
C ARG A 24 4.02 -4.95 15.03
N GLY A 25 4.89 -4.22 15.73
CA GLY A 25 5.30 -4.57 17.10
C GLY A 25 4.21 -4.34 18.16
N ASN A 26 3.36 -3.33 17.98
CA ASN A 26 2.32 -2.95 18.96
C ASN A 26 0.93 -3.55 18.67
N GLU A 27 0.82 -4.52 17.75
CA GLU A 27 -0.46 -5.13 17.36
C GLU A 27 -1.15 -5.85 18.54
N SER A 28 -0.38 -6.43 19.45
CA SER A 28 -0.92 -7.07 20.67
C SER A 28 -1.56 -6.08 21.64
N ARG A 29 -1.05 -4.85 21.69
CA ARG A 29 -1.48 -3.81 22.62
C ARG A 29 -2.59 -2.92 22.04
N PHE A 30 -2.58 -2.75 20.73
CA PHE A 30 -3.56 -1.94 19.99
C PHE A 30 -4.12 -2.73 18.80
N PRO A 31 -4.90 -3.80 19.01
CA PRO A 31 -5.34 -4.69 17.94
C PRO A 31 -6.25 -4.01 16.91
N LYS A 32 -7.07 -3.03 17.30
CA LYS A 32 -7.97 -2.33 16.37
C LYS A 32 -7.28 -1.15 15.71
N VAL A 33 -6.52 -0.37 16.49
CA VAL A 33 -5.84 0.82 15.97
C VAL A 33 -4.68 0.42 15.04
N ALA A 34 -3.93 -0.65 15.35
CA ALA A 34 -2.86 -1.15 14.49
C ALA A 34 -3.37 -1.67 13.14
N VAL A 35 -4.55 -2.30 13.10
CA VAL A 35 -5.16 -2.76 11.85
C VAL A 35 -5.52 -1.58 10.95
N VAL A 36 -6.15 -0.55 11.51
CA VAL A 36 -6.52 0.65 10.74
C VAL A 36 -5.28 1.41 10.27
N ALA A 37 -4.32 1.63 11.17
CA ALA A 37 -3.12 2.40 10.88
C ALA A 37 -2.21 1.76 9.81
N ARG A 38 -2.25 0.42 9.66
CA ARG A 38 -1.49 -0.28 8.60
C ARG A 38 -2.24 -0.43 7.28
N ARG A 39 -3.58 -0.36 7.29
CA ARG A 39 -4.41 -0.55 6.09
C ARG A 39 -4.46 0.68 5.19
N VAL A 40 -4.37 1.87 5.77
CA VAL A 40 -4.50 3.12 5.02
C VAL A 40 -3.11 3.58 4.59
N PRO A 41 -2.83 3.70 3.28
CA PRO A 41 -1.59 4.29 2.82
C PRO A 41 -1.53 5.76 3.30
N ALA A 42 -0.36 6.22 3.72
CA ALA A 42 -0.19 7.58 4.23
C ALA A 42 -0.51 8.66 3.16
N THR A 43 -0.43 8.31 1.87
CA THR A 43 -0.70 9.21 0.75
C THR A 43 -1.30 8.47 -0.45
N SER A 44 -2.05 9.16 -1.30
CA SER A 44 -2.51 8.70 -2.63
C SER A 44 -1.40 8.69 -3.70
N VAL A 45 -0.20 9.15 -3.36
CA VAL A 45 0.95 9.28 -4.26
C VAL A 45 1.30 7.96 -4.99
N PRO A 46 1.22 6.76 -4.38
CA PRO A 46 1.49 5.52 -5.09
C PRO A 46 0.47 5.23 -6.20
N SER A 47 -0.82 5.49 -5.94
CA SER A 47 -1.88 5.38 -6.94
C SER A 47 -1.71 6.43 -8.04
N GLU A 48 -1.46 7.69 -7.69
CA GLU A 48 -1.22 8.77 -8.65
C GLU A 48 -0.01 8.53 -9.53
N ARG A 49 1.07 7.92 -8.99
CA ARG A 49 2.24 7.53 -9.77
C ARG A 49 1.89 6.48 -10.80
N VAL A 50 1.11 5.45 -10.44
CA VAL A 50 0.62 4.44 -11.40
C VAL A 50 -0.21 5.11 -12.49
N PHE A 51 -1.12 6.01 -12.15
CA PHE A 51 -1.93 6.73 -13.13
C PHE A 51 -1.14 7.73 -13.97
N SER A 52 -0.10 8.36 -13.42
CA SER A 52 0.72 9.35 -14.15
C SER A 52 1.73 8.67 -15.08
N SER A 53 2.47 7.68 -14.58
CA SER A 53 3.47 6.95 -15.36
C SER A 53 2.83 6.17 -16.51
N ASN A 54 1.65 5.61 -16.29
CA ASN A 54 0.91 4.90 -17.33
C ASN A 54 -0.07 5.81 -18.07
N GLY A 55 -0.31 7.04 -17.63
CA GLY A 55 -1.34 7.93 -18.14
C GLY A 55 -1.19 8.29 -19.62
N LEU A 56 0.04 8.47 -20.10
CA LEU A 56 0.31 8.80 -21.50
C LEU A 56 0.08 7.60 -22.45
N MET A 57 0.46 6.40 -22.00
CA MET A 57 0.24 5.13 -22.71
C MET A 57 -1.25 4.76 -22.71
N LEU A 58 -1.88 4.87 -21.53
CA LEU A 58 -3.30 4.58 -21.34
C LEU A 58 -4.20 5.56 -22.08
N SER A 59 -3.83 6.83 -22.22
CA SER A 59 -4.64 7.81 -22.98
C SER A 59 -4.72 7.49 -24.47
N LYS A 60 -3.62 6.98 -25.07
CA LYS A 60 -3.62 6.53 -26.47
C LYS A 60 -4.38 5.20 -26.64
N ILE A 61 -4.25 4.29 -25.68
CA ILE A 61 -4.87 2.97 -25.69
C ILE A 61 -6.37 3.03 -25.33
N ARG A 62 -6.80 3.96 -24.47
CA ARG A 62 -8.21 4.17 -24.07
C ARG A 62 -9.14 4.55 -25.22
N ASN A 63 -8.61 5.19 -26.26
CA ASN A 63 -9.41 5.50 -27.45
C ASN A 63 -9.76 4.25 -28.27
N ILE A 64 -9.16 3.10 -27.97
CA ILE A 64 -9.31 1.84 -28.71
C ILE A 64 -9.80 0.69 -27.81
N LEU A 65 -9.51 0.70 -26.51
CA LEU A 65 -9.82 -0.39 -25.57
C LEU A 65 -10.86 -0.02 -24.50
N SER A 66 -11.64 -1.01 -24.09
CA SER A 66 -12.60 -0.90 -22.99
C SER A 66 -11.90 -0.71 -21.63
N SER A 67 -12.57 -0.07 -20.67
CA SER A 67 -12.02 0.22 -19.34
C SER A 67 -11.53 -1.02 -18.61
N GLY A 68 -12.22 -2.16 -18.74
CA GLY A 68 -11.83 -3.41 -18.09
C GLY A 68 -10.48 -3.98 -18.58
N ILE A 69 -10.14 -3.79 -19.86
CA ILE A 69 -8.84 -4.23 -20.40
C ILE A 69 -7.71 -3.35 -19.88
N VAL A 70 -7.97 -2.05 -19.75
CA VAL A 70 -7.01 -1.10 -19.15
C VAL A 70 -6.66 -1.49 -17.72
N ASP A 71 -7.64 -1.85 -16.91
CA ASP A 71 -7.42 -2.26 -15.52
C ASP A 71 -6.58 -3.54 -15.44
N ALA A 72 -6.84 -4.52 -16.30
CA ALA A 72 -6.04 -5.75 -16.40
C ALA A 72 -4.59 -5.46 -16.81
N ILE A 73 -4.35 -4.56 -17.77
CA ILE A 73 -3.00 -4.17 -18.19
C ILE A 73 -2.24 -3.49 -17.05
N ILE A 74 -2.89 -2.57 -16.33
CA ILE A 74 -2.27 -1.90 -15.17
C ILE A 74 -1.92 -2.93 -14.09
N PHE A 75 -2.84 -3.85 -13.78
CA PHE A 75 -2.61 -4.92 -12.81
C PHE A 75 -1.42 -5.79 -13.19
N LEU A 76 -1.36 -6.26 -14.45
CA LEU A 76 -0.25 -7.10 -14.93
C LEU A 76 1.07 -6.33 -14.90
N ASN A 77 1.09 -5.08 -15.36
CA ASN A 77 2.30 -4.26 -15.38
C ASN A 77 2.83 -4.02 -13.96
N LYS A 78 1.93 -3.71 -13.01
CA LYS A 78 2.32 -3.44 -11.62
C LYS A 78 2.83 -4.68 -10.89
N ASN A 79 2.30 -5.86 -11.19
CA ASN A 79 2.69 -7.11 -10.55
C ASN A 79 3.82 -7.86 -11.27
N ARG A 80 4.26 -7.40 -12.45
CA ARG A 80 5.30 -8.07 -13.26
C ARG A 80 6.64 -8.27 -12.51
N ILE A 81 6.97 -7.43 -11.54
CA ILE A 81 8.21 -7.52 -10.76
C ILE A 81 8.12 -8.64 -9.70
N ASN A 82 6.95 -8.88 -9.12
CA ASN A 82 6.77 -9.88 -8.06
C ASN A 82 6.88 -11.34 -8.54
N PHE A 83 6.94 -11.57 -9.85
CA PHE A 83 7.04 -12.91 -10.46
C PHE A 83 8.42 -13.22 -11.04
N ILE A 84 9.37 -12.29 -10.98
CA ILE A 84 10.73 -12.48 -11.55
C ILE A 84 11.73 -12.85 -10.44
N ASP A 85 11.45 -12.52 -9.17
CA ASP A 85 12.33 -12.80 -8.02
C ASP A 85 12.03 -14.15 -7.31
N VAL A 86 11.38 -15.12 -7.97
CA VAL A 86 11.05 -16.42 -7.34
C VAL A 86 12.05 -17.54 -7.71
N ASP A 87 13.02 -17.29 -8.59
CA ASP A 87 13.89 -18.35 -9.14
C ASP A 87 15.40 -18.22 -8.81
N GLU A 88 15.83 -17.41 -7.83
CA GLU A 88 17.29 -17.24 -7.54
C GLU A 88 17.76 -17.50 -6.09
N ASP A 89 16.95 -18.15 -5.24
CA ASP A 89 17.41 -18.63 -3.91
C ASP A 89 17.15 -20.15 -3.75
N GLU A 90 17.66 -20.98 -4.66
CA GLU A 90 17.90 -22.40 -4.38
C GLU A 90 19.05 -22.97 -5.23
N ALA A 91 20.29 -22.72 -4.79
CA ALA A 91 21.48 -23.51 -5.12
C ALA A 91 22.57 -23.36 -4.05
#